data_AF-A0A2S5A723-F1
#
_entry.id   AF-A0A2S5A723-F1
#
_cell.length_a   1.000
_cell.length_b   1.000
_cell.length_c   1.000
_cell.angle_alpha   90.00
_cell.angle_beta   90.00
_cell.angle_gamma   90.00
#
_symmetry.space_group_name_H-M   'P 1'
#
loop_
_entity.id
_entity.type
_entity.pdbx_description
1 polymer ?
#
loop_
_entity_poly.entity_id
_entity_poly.type
_entity_poly.pdbx_seq_one_letter_code
_entity_poly.pdbx_strand_id
1 'polypeptide(L)'
;MRNSYYRNYKLMKKYSFSFLGFILFTFLPLFLKAQDFNQRKADIEALKVSIITTKVGLTADEGKIFWPVYNEYQAEKQRLMKERRQKIVQARMNADNLSDKEVEELIQNDFAIQQRELDIEKKYYDRFKKVIPLKKVAKLYMAEEQFKRELLKRLRNQQGQTTD
;
A
#
# COMPACT_ATOMS: atom_id res chain seq x y z
N MET A 1 21.20 61.61 7.36
CA MET A 1 21.38 60.23 7.87
C MET A 1 20.17 59.29 7.70
N ARG A 2 18.95 59.79 7.44
CA ARG A 2 17.73 58.95 7.33
C ARG A 2 17.61 58.08 6.07
N ASN A 3 18.28 58.42 4.97
CA ASN A 3 18.07 57.79 3.64
C ASN A 3 18.72 56.40 3.49
N SER A 4 19.74 56.09 4.30
CA SER A 4 20.45 54.80 4.26
C SER A 4 19.61 53.66 4.89
N TYR A 5 18.94 53.94 6.00
CA TYR A 5 18.10 52.96 6.71
C TYR A 5 16.92 52.46 5.88
N TYR A 6 16.20 53.36 5.17
CA TYR A 6 15.07 52.96 4.31
C TYR A 6 15.49 52.16 3.08
N ARG A 7 16.70 52.39 2.56
CA ARG A 7 17.27 51.64 1.43
C ARG A 7 17.60 50.21 1.85
N ASN A 8 18.22 50.04 3.02
CA ASN A 8 18.57 48.72 3.56
C ASN A 8 17.31 47.93 3.96
N TYR A 9 16.27 48.56 4.51
CA TYR A 9 15.01 47.89 4.82
C TYR A 9 14.31 47.36 3.55
N LYS A 10 14.25 48.16 2.47
CA LYS A 10 13.69 47.70 1.19
C LYS A 10 14.52 46.57 0.56
N LEU A 11 15.85 46.64 0.66
CA LEU A 11 16.76 45.58 0.19
C LEU A 11 16.55 44.28 0.99
N MET A 12 16.57 44.34 2.33
CA MET A 12 16.35 43.18 3.19
C MET A 12 14.98 42.52 2.95
N LYS A 13 13.91 43.30 2.79
CA LYS A 13 12.58 42.76 2.47
C LYS A 13 12.54 42.08 1.09
N LYS A 14 13.28 42.61 0.10
CA LYS A 14 13.42 42.02 -1.24
C LYS A 14 14.15 40.67 -1.18
N TYR A 15 15.29 40.60 -0.48
CA TYR A 15 16.03 39.35 -0.31
C TYR A 15 15.26 38.34 0.55
N SER A 16 14.51 38.80 1.57
CA SER A 16 13.66 37.93 2.39
C SER A 16 12.51 37.31 1.59
N PHE A 17 11.90 38.07 0.66
CA PHE A 17 10.86 37.54 -0.24
C PHE A 17 11.44 36.59 -1.31
N SER A 18 12.63 36.91 -1.86
CA SER A 18 13.35 36.00 -2.77
C SER A 18 13.83 34.72 -2.09
N PHE A 19 14.26 34.79 -0.83
CA PHE A 19 14.65 33.63 -0.02
C PHE A 19 13.45 32.75 0.33
N LEU A 20 12.30 33.35 0.67
CA LEU A 20 11.05 32.62 0.90
C LEU A 20 10.56 31.90 -0.38
N GLY A 21 10.68 32.55 -1.54
CA GLY A 21 10.38 31.95 -2.84
C GLY A 21 11.32 30.79 -3.20
N PHE A 22 12.60 30.89 -2.84
CA PHE A 22 13.59 29.82 -3.04
C PHE A 22 13.33 28.60 -2.12
N ILE A 23 12.91 28.84 -0.87
CA ILE A 23 12.43 27.79 0.03
C ILE A 23 11.17 27.12 -0.55
N LEU A 24 10.18 27.90 -1.01
CA LEU A 24 8.98 27.32 -1.61
C LEU A 24 9.28 26.47 -2.86
N PHE A 25 10.22 26.93 -3.69
CA PHE A 25 10.64 26.24 -4.93
C PHE A 25 11.41 24.93 -4.66
N THR A 26 12.21 24.89 -3.59
CA THR A 26 12.98 23.69 -3.21
C THR A 26 12.13 22.61 -2.53
N PHE A 27 11.01 22.96 -1.87
CA PHE A 27 10.09 22.00 -1.26
C PHE A 27 8.96 21.50 -2.18
N LEU A 28 8.64 22.21 -3.27
CA LEU A 28 7.63 21.81 -4.27
C LEU A 28 7.81 20.38 -4.85
N PRO A 29 9.02 19.89 -5.19
CA PRO A 29 9.18 18.56 -5.76
C PRO A 29 8.89 17.40 -4.78
N LEU A 30 8.99 17.62 -3.47
CA LEU A 30 8.65 16.61 -2.46
C LEU A 30 7.13 16.39 -2.37
N PHE A 31 6.32 17.44 -2.56
CA PHE A 31 4.87 17.33 -2.61
C PHE A 31 4.39 16.53 -3.84
N LEU A 32 5.05 16.67 -4.99
CA LEU A 32 4.70 15.92 -6.21
C LEU A 32 4.93 14.40 -6.07
N LYS A 33 6.02 13.98 -5.40
CA LYS A 33 6.30 12.55 -5.16
C LYS A 33 5.34 11.90 -4.17
N ALA A 34 4.91 12.64 -3.13
CA ALA A 34 3.92 12.15 -2.17
C ALA A 34 2.52 12.00 -2.81
N GLN A 35 2.18 12.87 -3.76
CA GLN A 35 0.91 12.81 -4.50
C GLN A 35 0.84 11.57 -5.42
N ASP A 36 1.92 11.24 -6.14
CA ASP A 36 1.97 10.07 -7.04
C ASP A 36 1.80 8.74 -6.26
N PHE A 37 2.45 8.59 -5.10
CA PHE A 37 2.31 7.37 -4.29
C PHE A 37 0.88 7.15 -3.80
N ASN A 38 0.24 8.20 -3.28
CA ASN A 38 -1.13 8.13 -2.78
C ASN A 38 -2.13 7.85 -3.92
N GLN A 39 -1.90 8.46 -5.10
CA GLN A 39 -2.73 8.20 -6.28
C GLN A 39 -2.63 6.74 -6.72
N ARG A 40 -1.42 6.19 -6.85
CA ARG A 40 -1.23 4.77 -7.22
C ARG A 40 -1.90 3.82 -6.24
N LYS A 41 -1.82 4.11 -4.94
CA LYS A 41 -2.50 3.31 -3.92
C LYS A 41 -4.01 3.36 -4.12
N ALA A 42 -4.58 4.53 -4.34
CA ALA A 42 -6.01 4.71 -4.61
C ALA A 42 -6.44 3.95 -5.88
N ASP A 43 -5.64 3.99 -6.95
CA ASP A 43 -5.92 3.28 -8.20
C ASP A 43 -5.94 1.75 -8.01
N ILE A 44 -5.04 1.22 -7.18
CA ILE A 44 -5.00 -0.21 -6.83
C ILE A 44 -6.23 -0.61 -6.02
N GLU A 45 -6.61 0.18 -5.02
CA GLU A 45 -7.82 -0.06 -4.22
C GLU A 45 -9.08 0.01 -5.09
N ALA A 46 -9.18 1.00 -5.98
CA ALA A 46 -10.30 1.13 -6.92
C ALA A 46 -10.39 -0.06 -7.88
N LEU A 47 -9.26 -0.54 -8.41
CA LEU A 47 -9.21 -1.76 -9.21
C LEU A 47 -9.75 -2.97 -8.42
N LYS A 48 -9.33 -3.11 -7.18
CA LYS A 48 -9.75 -4.22 -6.30
C LYS A 48 -11.25 -4.19 -6.06
N VAL A 49 -11.78 -3.04 -5.65
CA VAL A 49 -13.21 -2.84 -5.41
C VAL A 49 -14.02 -3.13 -6.67
N SER A 50 -13.55 -2.67 -7.83
CA SER A 50 -14.21 -2.90 -9.12
C SER A 50 -14.28 -4.39 -9.46
N ILE A 51 -13.16 -5.12 -9.40
CA ILE A 51 -13.12 -6.56 -9.70
C ILE A 51 -14.05 -7.34 -8.77
N ILE A 52 -14.01 -7.05 -7.46
CA ILE A 52 -14.85 -7.73 -6.46
C ILE A 52 -16.32 -7.45 -6.71
N THR A 53 -16.71 -6.18 -6.88
CA THR A 53 -18.10 -5.80 -7.12
C THR A 53 -18.65 -6.49 -8.36
N THR A 54 -17.90 -6.46 -9.46
CA THR A 54 -18.31 -7.07 -10.74
C THR A 54 -18.36 -8.60 -10.66
N LYS A 55 -17.39 -9.26 -10.02
CA LYS A 55 -17.30 -10.73 -10.02
C LYS A 55 -18.20 -11.39 -8.99
N VAL A 56 -18.31 -10.80 -7.79
CA VAL A 56 -19.10 -11.37 -6.69
C VAL A 56 -20.60 -11.16 -6.96
N GLY A 57 -20.99 -10.03 -7.55
CA GLY A 57 -22.39 -9.72 -7.87
C GLY A 57 -23.22 -9.51 -6.61
N LEU A 58 -22.76 -8.62 -5.73
CA LEU A 58 -23.44 -8.27 -4.48
C LEU A 58 -24.70 -7.45 -4.76
N THR A 59 -25.79 -7.73 -4.04
CA THR A 59 -26.92 -6.82 -3.97
C THR A 59 -26.56 -5.62 -3.08
N ALA A 60 -27.37 -4.55 -3.12
CA ALA A 60 -27.15 -3.39 -2.26
C ALA A 60 -27.14 -3.78 -0.77
N ASP A 61 -28.02 -4.69 -0.33
CA ASP A 61 -28.12 -5.10 1.06
C ASP A 61 -26.99 -6.04 1.49
N GLU A 62 -26.60 -6.98 0.62
CA GLU A 62 -25.41 -7.80 0.85
C GLU A 62 -24.15 -6.93 0.92
N GLY A 63 -24.03 -5.91 0.06
CA GLY A 63 -22.91 -4.98 0.05
C GLY A 63 -22.73 -4.28 1.38
N LYS A 64 -23.81 -3.79 2.01
CA LYS A 64 -23.78 -3.11 3.31
C LYS A 64 -23.15 -3.96 4.41
N ILE A 65 -23.39 -5.27 4.41
CA ILE A 65 -22.87 -6.20 5.43
C ILE A 65 -21.57 -6.87 5.02
N PHE A 66 -21.31 -7.00 3.72
CA PHE A 66 -20.10 -7.61 3.16
C PHE A 66 -18.86 -6.72 3.32
N TRP A 67 -18.96 -5.44 2.92
CA TRP A 67 -17.81 -4.54 2.86
C TRP A 67 -17.11 -4.32 4.21
N PRO A 68 -17.81 -4.19 5.35
CA PRO A 68 -17.16 -4.11 6.65
C PRO A 68 -16.27 -5.33 6.95
N VAL A 69 -16.79 -6.54 6.71
CA VAL A 69 -16.05 -7.81 6.92
C VAL A 69 -14.84 -7.89 5.98
N TYR A 70 -15.03 -7.49 4.72
CA TYR A 70 -13.97 -7.50 3.74
C TYR A 70 -12.86 -6.48 4.06
N ASN A 71 -13.21 -5.30 4.54
CA ASN A 71 -12.24 -4.28 4.92
C ASN A 71 -11.40 -4.72 6.13
N GLU A 72 -12.01 -5.39 7.11
CA GLU A 72 -11.29 -5.99 8.23
C GLU A 72 -10.33 -7.09 7.76
N TYR A 73 -10.79 -7.97 6.85
CA TYR A 73 -9.94 -9.00 6.23
C TYR A 73 -8.71 -8.40 5.56
N GLN A 74 -8.91 -7.35 4.76
CA GLN A 74 -7.82 -6.66 4.09
C GLN A 74 -6.88 -6.00 5.09
N ALA A 75 -7.40 -5.34 6.12
CA ALA A 75 -6.57 -4.71 7.15
C ALA A 75 -5.70 -5.74 7.88
N GLU A 76 -6.24 -6.91 8.21
CA GLU A 76 -5.51 -7.99 8.89
C GLU A 76 -4.43 -8.59 7.98
N LYS A 77 -4.75 -8.88 6.71
CA LYS A 77 -3.75 -9.32 5.72
C LYS A 77 -2.64 -8.28 5.51
N GLN A 78 -2.98 -6.99 5.43
CA GLN A 78 -2.00 -5.92 5.25
C GLN A 78 -1.03 -5.82 6.44
N ARG A 79 -1.53 -6.00 7.68
CA ARG A 79 -0.67 -6.04 8.87
C ARG A 79 0.32 -7.20 8.82
N LEU A 80 -0.16 -8.41 8.46
CA LEU A 80 0.70 -9.59 8.31
C LEU A 80 1.74 -9.40 7.20
N MET A 81 1.34 -8.84 6.05
CA MET A 81 2.26 -8.56 4.94
C MET A 81 3.32 -7.51 5.29
N LYS A 82 2.97 -6.51 6.12
CA LYS A 82 3.92 -5.52 6.64
C LYS A 82 4.97 -6.19 7.54
N GLU A 83 4.53 -7.06 8.45
CA GLU A 83 5.43 -7.83 9.32
C GLU A 83 6.38 -8.71 8.47
N ARG A 84 5.82 -9.45 7.51
CA ARG A 84 6.61 -10.29 6.60
C ARG A 84 7.67 -9.49 5.85
N ARG A 85 7.31 -8.32 5.33
CA ARG A 85 8.25 -7.45 4.61
C ARG A 85 9.39 -6.96 5.50
N GLN A 86 9.11 -6.59 6.74
CA GLN A 86 10.14 -6.15 7.69
C GLN A 86 11.17 -7.25 7.94
N LYS A 87 10.71 -8.50 8.16
CA LYS A 87 11.59 -9.65 8.37
C LYS A 87 12.40 -10.02 7.12
N ILE A 88 11.78 -10.02 5.94
CA ILE A 88 12.49 -10.31 4.67
C ILE A 88 13.55 -9.27 4.37
N VAL A 89 13.28 -7.99 4.60
CA VAL A 89 14.26 -6.91 4.37
C VAL A 89 15.47 -7.08 5.29
N GLN A 90 15.26 -7.40 6.56
CA GLN A 90 16.35 -7.71 7.50
C GLN A 90 17.18 -8.91 7.04
N ALA A 91 16.53 -9.99 6.60
CA ALA A 91 17.21 -11.17 6.08
C ALA A 91 18.06 -10.87 4.84
N ARG A 92 17.53 -10.12 3.87
CA ARG A 92 18.23 -9.79 2.61
C ARG A 92 19.43 -8.88 2.81
N MET A 93 19.42 -7.99 3.80
CA MET A 93 20.55 -7.09 4.06
C MET A 93 21.77 -7.82 4.64
N ASN A 94 21.57 -9.01 5.22
CA ASN A 94 22.61 -9.74 5.94
C ASN A 94 22.85 -11.17 5.41
N ALA A 95 22.24 -11.56 4.28
CA ALA A 95 22.11 -12.95 3.85
C ALA A 95 23.43 -13.74 3.80
N ASP A 96 24.52 -13.11 3.36
CA ASP A 96 25.85 -13.77 3.24
C ASP A 96 26.59 -13.91 4.58
N ASN A 97 26.09 -13.26 5.64
CA ASN A 97 26.69 -13.24 6.98
C ASN A 97 25.82 -13.92 8.05
N LEU A 98 24.73 -14.58 7.66
CA LEU A 98 23.86 -15.29 8.61
C LEU A 98 24.47 -16.63 9.01
N SER A 99 24.44 -16.91 10.31
CA SER A 99 24.71 -18.25 10.83
C SER A 99 23.58 -19.23 10.51
N ASP A 100 23.87 -20.53 10.53
CA ASP A 100 22.86 -21.59 10.32
C ASP A 100 21.64 -21.43 11.23
N LYS A 101 21.85 -21.01 12.48
CA LYS A 101 20.78 -20.76 13.44
C LYS A 101 19.89 -19.60 13.02
N GLU A 102 20.46 -18.50 12.54
CA GLU A 102 19.70 -17.35 12.06
C GLU A 102 18.91 -17.70 10.79
N VAL A 103 19.49 -18.52 9.90
CA VAL A 103 18.79 -19.05 8.71
C VAL A 103 17.61 -19.92 9.13
N GLU A 104 17.79 -20.83 10.09
CA GLU A 104 16.71 -21.67 10.63
C GLU A 104 15.59 -20.80 11.21
N GLU A 105 15.92 -19.80 12.03
CA GLU A 105 14.94 -18.86 12.59
C GLU A 105 14.16 -18.12 11.51
N LEU A 106 14.80 -17.72 10.41
CA LEU A 106 14.11 -17.08 9.28
C LEU A 106 13.12 -18.02 8.59
N ILE A 107 13.53 -19.27 8.35
CA ILE A 107 12.67 -20.29 7.73
C ILE A 107 11.45 -20.58 8.63
N GLN A 108 11.68 -20.81 9.92
CA GLN A 108 10.61 -21.03 10.90
C GLN A 108 9.64 -19.84 10.98
N ASN A 109 10.17 -18.62 10.92
CA ASN A 109 9.36 -17.41 10.89
C ASN A 109 8.48 -17.34 9.63
N ASP A 110 8.99 -17.74 8.46
CA ASP A 110 8.18 -17.76 7.23
C ASP A 110 7.05 -18.80 7.33
N PHE A 111 7.33 -20.00 7.87
CA PHE A 111 6.27 -20.98 8.14
C PHE A 111 5.21 -20.45 9.11
N ALA A 112 5.62 -19.78 10.19
CA ALA A 112 4.68 -19.16 11.13
C ALA A 112 3.84 -18.05 10.50
N ILE A 113 4.38 -17.30 9.53
CA ILE A 113 3.62 -16.31 8.76
C ILE A 113 2.62 -16.98 7.82
N GLN A 114 3.03 -18.04 7.10
CA GLN A 114 2.12 -18.80 6.23
C GLN A 114 0.95 -19.42 7.02
N GLN A 115 1.23 -19.97 8.20
CA GLN A 115 0.19 -20.50 9.08
C GLN A 115 -0.81 -19.41 9.49
N ARG A 116 -0.32 -18.24 9.92
CA ARG A 116 -1.19 -17.11 10.28
C ARG A 116 -1.99 -16.58 9.09
N GLU A 117 -1.43 -16.59 7.88
CA GLU A 117 -2.18 -16.22 6.67
C GLU A 117 -3.34 -17.19 6.45
N LEU A 118 -3.11 -18.49 6.56
CA LEU A 118 -4.16 -19.51 6.45
C LEU A 118 -5.22 -19.36 7.54
N ASP A 119 -4.82 -19.05 8.77
CA ASP A 119 -5.75 -18.85 9.88
C ASP A 119 -6.64 -17.62 9.67
N ILE A 120 -6.09 -16.52 9.13
CA ILE A 120 -6.87 -15.36 8.69
C ILE A 120 -7.86 -15.78 7.61
N GLU A 121 -7.43 -16.53 6.60
CA GLU A 121 -8.32 -16.96 5.51
C GLU A 121 -9.48 -17.82 6.01
N LYS A 122 -9.22 -18.76 6.92
CA LYS A 122 -10.26 -19.59 7.58
C LYS A 122 -11.21 -18.74 8.41
N LYS A 123 -10.68 -17.84 9.24
CA LYS A 123 -11.46 -16.92 10.07
C LYS A 123 -12.44 -16.10 9.23
N TYR A 124 -11.99 -15.53 8.12
CA TYR A 124 -12.84 -14.70 7.28
C TYR A 124 -13.74 -15.49 6.35
N TYR A 125 -13.37 -16.70 5.93
CA TYR A 125 -14.28 -17.64 5.29
C TYR A 125 -15.55 -17.84 6.13
N ASP A 126 -15.39 -18.12 7.43
CA ASP A 126 -16.50 -18.33 8.35
C ASP A 126 -17.35 -17.08 8.57
N ARG A 127 -16.78 -15.89 8.39
CA ARG A 127 -17.51 -14.62 8.47
C ARG A 127 -18.22 -14.30 7.16
N PHE A 128 -17.57 -14.51 6.01
CA PHE A 128 -18.16 -14.25 4.70
C PHE A 128 -19.37 -15.14 4.44
N LYS A 129 -19.31 -16.43 4.77
CA LYS A 129 -20.44 -17.36 4.57
C LYS A 129 -21.68 -17.01 5.41
N LYS A 130 -21.55 -16.16 6.45
CA LYS A 130 -22.66 -15.65 7.26
C LYS A 130 -23.33 -14.42 6.66
N VAL A 131 -22.61 -13.66 5.82
CA VAL A 131 -23.11 -12.40 5.25
C VAL A 131 -23.46 -12.49 3.76
N ILE A 132 -22.92 -13.47 3.04
CA ILE A 132 -23.23 -13.69 1.61
C ILE A 132 -23.37 -15.18 1.28
N PRO A 133 -24.16 -15.55 0.26
CA PRO A 133 -24.31 -16.94 -0.17
C PRO A 133 -22.98 -17.62 -0.51
N LEU A 134 -22.87 -18.92 -0.26
CA LEU A 134 -21.64 -19.70 -0.47
C LEU A 134 -21.10 -19.62 -1.92
N LYS A 135 -21.99 -19.58 -2.92
CA LYS A 135 -21.59 -19.36 -4.33
C LYS A 135 -20.89 -18.00 -4.54
N LYS A 136 -21.31 -16.96 -3.82
CA LYS A 136 -20.67 -15.63 -3.86
C LYS A 136 -19.36 -15.62 -3.08
N VAL A 137 -19.25 -16.38 -2.00
CA VAL A 137 -17.97 -16.61 -1.31
C VAL A 137 -16.96 -17.27 -2.27
N ALA A 138 -17.35 -18.29 -3.02
CA ALA A 138 -16.47 -18.89 -4.02
C ALA A 138 -16.02 -17.87 -5.10
N LYS A 139 -16.96 -17.04 -5.60
CA LYS A 139 -16.65 -15.95 -6.53
C LYS A 139 -15.71 -14.90 -5.94
N LEU A 140 -15.76 -14.64 -4.63
CA LEU A 140 -14.84 -13.74 -3.96
C LEU A 140 -13.39 -14.25 -4.06
N TYR A 141 -13.14 -15.53 -3.81
CA TYR A 141 -11.80 -16.10 -3.97
C TYR A 141 -11.30 -16.01 -5.42
N MET A 142 -12.19 -16.26 -6.39
CA MET A 142 -11.85 -16.08 -7.81
C MET A 142 -11.54 -14.62 -8.15
N ALA A 143 -12.25 -13.68 -7.54
CA ALA A 143 -12.05 -12.24 -7.71
C ALA A 143 -10.71 -11.78 -7.13
N GLU A 144 -10.34 -12.24 -5.92
CA GLU A 144 -9.04 -11.96 -5.30
C GLU A 144 -7.87 -12.48 -6.18
N GLU A 145 -7.97 -13.70 -6.69
CA GLU A 145 -6.94 -14.27 -7.57
C GLU A 145 -6.86 -13.55 -8.92
N GLN A 146 -7.99 -13.12 -9.46
CA GLN A 146 -7.99 -12.25 -10.64
C GLN A 146 -7.33 -10.90 -10.35
N PHE A 147 -7.66 -10.26 -9.24
CA PHE A 147 -7.05 -9.00 -8.84
C PHE A 147 -5.53 -9.14 -8.70
N LYS A 148 -5.04 -10.20 -8.06
CA LYS A 148 -3.60 -10.49 -7.92
C LYS A 148 -2.92 -10.60 -9.28
N ARG A 149 -3.51 -11.34 -10.22
CA ARG A 149 -2.99 -11.48 -11.59
C ARG A 149 -2.94 -10.15 -12.34
N GLU A 150 -4.01 -9.36 -12.27
CA GLU A 150 -4.06 -8.04 -12.91
C GLU A 150 -3.06 -7.06 -12.29
N LEU A 151 -2.92 -7.07 -10.97
CA LEU A 151 -1.93 -6.25 -10.27
C LEU A 151 -0.51 -6.59 -10.71
N LEU A 152 -0.15 -7.88 -10.77
CA LEU A 152 1.16 -8.33 -11.24
C LEU A 152 1.43 -7.92 -12.70
N LYS A 153 0.43 -8.04 -13.57
CA LYS A 153 0.53 -7.58 -14.97
C LYS A 153 0.81 -6.08 -15.06
N ARG A 154 0.12 -5.26 -14.27
CA ARG A 154 0.34 -3.80 -14.22
C ARG A 154 1.74 -3.45 -13.71
N LEU A 155 2.19 -4.12 -12.64
CA LEU A 155 3.53 -3.90 -12.07
C LEU A 155 4.64 -4.25 -13.08
N ARG A 156 4.50 -5.36 -13.82
CA ARG A 156 5.46 -5.75 -14.87
C ARG A 156 5.49 -4.74 -16.02
N ASN A 157 4.33 -4.29 -16.49
CA ASN A 157 4.26 -3.33 -17.59
C ASN A 157 4.85 -1.97 -17.21
N GLN A 158 4.72 -1.55 -15.94
CA GLN A 158 5.35 -0.32 -15.44
C GLN A 158 6.88 -0.43 -15.37
N GLN A 159 7.43 -1.60 -15.04
CA GLN A 159 8.88 -1.82 -15.03
C GLN A 159 9.49 -1.84 -16.43
N GLY A 160 8.76 -2.35 -17.44
CA GLY A 160 9.22 -2.32 -18.83
C GLY A 160 9.36 -0.91 -19.41
N GLN A 161 8.53 0.04 -18.99
CA GLN A 161 8.54 1.43 -19.48
C GLN A 161 9.64 2.32 -18.87
N THR A 162 10.33 1.87 -17.81
CA THR A 162 11.41 2.64 -17.15
C THR A 162 12.82 2.28 -17.64
N THR A 163 12.94 1.38 -18.63
CA THR A 163 14.22 0.81 -19.09
C THR A 163 14.58 1.14 -20.54
N ASP A 164 13.78 1.99 -21.20
CA ASP A 164 14.08 2.63 -22.49
C ASP A 164 14.26 4.15 -22.28
#